data_AF-A0A965K314-F1
#
_entry.id   AF-A0A965K314-F1
#
_cell.length_a   1.000
_cell.length_b   1.000
_cell.length_c   1.000
_cell.angle_alpha   90.00
_cell.angle_beta   90.00
_cell.angle_gamma   90.00
#
_symmetry.space_group_name_H-M   'P 1'
#
loop_
_entity.id
_entity.type
_entity.pdbx_description
1 polymer ?
#
loop_
_entity_poly.entity_id
_entity_poly.type
_entity_poly.pdbx_seq_one_letter_code
_entity_poly.pdbx_strand_id
1 'polypeptide(L)' 'MSLKSFCQKINYSFANENLLEEALTHPSLSKEDKSKPNYQRLEFLGDKVLSLVIGDFLMKKYSNETEGDLSKRQAVLVS' A
#
# COMPACT_ATOMS: atom_id res chain seq x y z
N MET A 1 -13.12 16.21 1.17
CA MET A 1 -13.59 14.93 1.76
C MET A 1 -12.98 14.84 3.15
N SER A 2 -13.75 14.62 4.22
CA SER A 2 -13.15 14.51 5.56
C SER A 2 -12.57 13.11 5.78
N LEU A 3 -11.48 13.00 6.55
CA LEU A 3 -10.87 11.70 6.90
C LEU A 3 -11.89 10.74 7.53
N LYS A 4 -12.79 11.27 8.37
CA LYS A 4 -13.90 10.52 8.97
C LYS A 4 -14.84 9.89 7.94
N SER A 5 -15.19 10.64 6.88
CA SER A 5 -16.04 10.11 5.79
C SER A 5 -15.32 9.04 4.97
N PHE A 6 -14.00 9.10 4.84
CA PHE A 6 -13.20 8.08 4.17
C PHE A 6 -13.17 6.78 4.98
N CYS A 7 -12.84 6.86 6.28
CA CYS A 7 -12.85 5.71 7.19
C CYS A 7 -14.18 4.95 7.20
N GLN A 8 -15.30 5.69 7.17
CA GLN A 8 -16.63 5.09 7.07
C GLN A 8 -16.84 4.31 5.76
N LYS A 9 -16.36 4.83 4.63
CA LYS A 9 -16.51 4.17 3.33
C LYS A 9 -15.70 2.88 3.21
N ILE A 10 -14.51 2.85 3.79
CA ILE A 10 -13.65 1.65 3.79
C ILE A 10 -13.93 0.71 4.97
N ASN A 11 -14.88 1.07 5.84
CA ASN A 11 -15.22 0.36 7.06
C ASN A 11 -13.99 0.03 7.93
N TYR A 12 -13.07 1.00 8.05
CA TYR A 12 -11.82 0.83 8.78
C TYR A 12 -11.45 2.11 9.52
N SER A 13 -11.13 1.96 10.81
CA SER A 13 -10.70 3.05 11.69
C SER A 13 -9.19 2.96 11.91
N PHE A 14 -8.48 4.04 11.56
CA PHE A 14 -7.04 4.12 11.80
C PHE A 14 -6.77 4.45 13.28
N ALA A 15 -5.85 3.71 13.90
CA ALA A 15 -5.42 3.99 15.27
C ALA A 15 -4.67 5.33 15.38
N ASN A 16 -4.01 5.76 14.30
CA ASN A 16 -3.31 7.04 14.21
C ASN A 16 -3.80 7.79 12.96
N GLU A 17 -4.58 8.85 13.16
CA GLU A 17 -5.14 9.66 12.07
C GLU A 17 -4.06 10.39 11.26
N ASN A 18 -2.91 10.71 11.87
CA ASN A 18 -1.80 11.36 11.17
C ASN A 18 -1.21 10.46 10.06
N LEU A 19 -1.21 9.13 10.26
CA LEU A 19 -0.76 8.19 9.22
C LEU A 19 -1.72 8.18 8.03
N LEU A 20 -3.03 8.31 8.28
CA LEU A 20 -4.02 8.42 7.23
C LEU A 20 -3.87 9.75 6.48
N GLU A 21 -3.64 10.84 7.19
CA GLU A 21 -3.38 12.15 6.58
C GLU A 21 -2.13 12.14 5.70
N GLU A 22 -1.02 11.57 6.20
CA GLU A 22 0.22 11.38 5.43
C GLU A 22 -0.02 10.53 4.18
N ALA A 23 -0.71 9.39 4.32
CA ALA A 23 -1.02 8.47 3.22
C ALA A 23 -1.89 9.10 2.13
N LEU A 24 -2.70 10.11 2.47
CA LEU A 24 -3.55 10.84 1.53
C LEU A 24 -2.94 12.17 1.06
N THR A 25 -1.72 12.50 1.48
CA THR A 25 -1.03 13.74 1.11
C THR A 25 -0.12 13.50 -0.09
N HIS A 26 -0.48 14.05 -1.24
CA HIS A 26 0.33 13.97 -2.46
C HIS A 26 1.58 14.86 -2.37
N PRO A 27 2.76 14.42 -2.87
CA PRO A 27 4.02 15.18 -2.76
C PRO A 27 3.97 16.58 -3.39
N SER A 28 3.02 16.86 -4.30
CA SER A 28 2.80 18.23 -4.81
C SER A 28 2.41 19.23 -3.73
N LEU A 29 1.75 18.78 -2.65
CA LEU A 29 1.30 19.62 -1.53
C LEU A 29 2.43 19.86 -0.51
N SER A 30 3.48 19.05 -0.53
CA SER A 30 4.67 19.17 0.32
C SER A 30 5.91 19.64 -0.46
N LYS A 31 5.74 20.16 -1.68
CA LYS A 31 6.87 20.58 -2.55
C LYS A 31 7.68 21.72 -1.94
N GLU A 32 6.99 22.69 -1.34
CA GLU A 32 7.60 23.91 -0.78
C GLU A 32 8.16 23.68 0.64
N ASP A 33 7.59 22.72 1.37
CA ASP A 33 7.98 22.39 2.74
C ASP A 33 8.26 20.90 2.86
N LYS A 34 9.54 20.53 2.71
CA LYS A 34 10.01 19.14 2.82
C LYS A 34 9.91 18.57 4.24
N SER A 35 9.59 19.39 5.24
CA SER A 35 9.33 18.90 6.59
C SER A 35 7.94 18.27 6.71
N LYS A 36 7.02 18.58 5.77
CA LYS A 36 5.70 17.95 5.72
C LYS A 36 5.80 16.54 5.14
N PRO A 37 5.38 15.52 5.90
CA PRO A 37 5.34 14.16 5.39
C PRO A 37 4.30 14.02 4.27
N ASN A 38 4.54 13.08 3.37
CA ASN A 38 3.67 12.74 2.26
C ASN A 38 3.70 11.22 2.06
N TYR A 39 2.85 10.71 1.18
CA TYR A 39 2.67 9.26 1.08
C TYR A 39 3.91 8.49 0.59
N GLN A 40 4.94 9.12 0.00
CA GLN A 40 6.00 8.41 -0.74
C GLN A 40 6.75 7.37 0.11
N ARG A 41 6.99 7.67 1.40
CA ARG A 41 7.62 6.71 2.32
C ARG A 41 6.69 5.56 2.69
N LEU A 42 5.40 5.86 2.87
CA LEU A 42 4.38 4.86 3.15
C LEU A 42 4.11 3.97 1.92
N GLU A 43 4.16 4.53 0.72
CA GLU A 43 4.07 3.81 -0.56
C GLU A 43 5.25 2.84 -0.71
N PHE A 44 6.48 3.31 -0.48
CA PHE A 44 7.67 2.44 -0.52
C PHE A 44 7.55 1.24 0.42
N LEU A 45 7.08 1.45 1.65
CA LEU A 45 6.87 0.35 2.60
C LEU A 45 5.67 -0.53 2.18
N GLY A 46 4.57 0.10 1.76
CA GLY A 46 3.33 -0.55 1.36
C GLY A 46 3.53 -1.51 0.19
N ASP A 47 4.36 -1.15 -0.79
CA ASP A 47 4.74 -2.00 -1.92
C ASP A 47 5.36 -3.32 -1.46
N LYS A 48 6.26 -3.27 -0.47
CA LYS A 48 6.92 -4.48 0.07
C LYS A 48 5.97 -5.32 0.92
N VAL A 49 5.10 -4.69 1.71
CA VAL A 49 4.07 -5.39 2.47
C VAL A 49 3.08 -6.10 1.53
N LEU A 50 2.61 -5.40 0.49
CA LEU A 50 1.70 -5.96 -0.51
C LEU A 50 2.35 -7.12 -1.26
N SER A 51 3.60 -6.95 -1.69
CA SER A 51 4.38 -7.99 -2.36
C SER A 51 4.55 -9.24 -1.48
N LEU A 52 4.79 -9.08 -0.18
CA LEU A 52 4.90 -10.20 0.76
C LEU A 52 3.58 -10.97 0.88
N VAL A 53 2.48 -10.26 1.08
CA VAL A 53 1.14 -10.88 1.23
C VAL A 53 0.74 -11.62 -0.04
N ILE A 54 1.01 -11.04 -1.22
CA ILE A 54 0.69 -11.66 -2.50
C ILE A 54 1.61 -12.86 -2.78
N GLY A 55 2.90 -12.76 -2.45
CA GLY A 55 3.82 -13.89 -2.53
C GLY A 55 3.35 -15.08 -1.70
N ASP A 56 3.00 -14.85 -0.43
CA ASP A 56 2.45 -15.88 0.46
C ASP A 56 1.14 -16.49 -0.07
N PHE A 57 0.24 -15.64 -0.58
CA PHE A 57 -1.00 -16.10 -1.20
C PHE A 57 -0.75 -16.98 -2.43
N LEU A 58 0.15 -16.57 -3.33
CA LEU A 58 0.48 -17.31 -4.55
C LEU A 58 1.17 -18.64 -4.23
N MET A 59 2.12 -18.65 -3.30
CA MET A 59 2.78 -19.88 -2.86
C MET A 59 1.77 -20.91 -2.29
N LYS A 60 0.79 -20.45 -1.51
CA LYS A 60 -0.26 -21.32 -0.96
C LYS A 60 -1.24 -21.80 -2.02
N LYS A 61 -1.61 -20.92 -2.96
CA LYS A 61 -2.62 -21.22 -3.99
C LYS A 61 -2.07 -22.09 -5.13
N TYR A 62 -0.80 -21.93 -5.47
CA TYR A 62 -0.13 -22.59 -6.59
C TYR A 62 1.09 -23.39 -6.10
N SER A 63 0.87 -24.32 -5.16
CA SER A 63 1.93 -25.05 -4.44
C SER A 63 2.90 -25.87 -5.30
N ASN A 64 2.54 -26.15 -6.56
CA ASN A 64 3.32 -26.97 -7.48
C ASN A 64 4.06 -26.15 -8.54
N GLU A 65 3.92 -24.82 -8.53
CA GLU A 65 4.56 -23.93 -9.49
C GLU A 65 5.97 -23.55 -9.05
N THR A 66 6.82 -23.24 -10.03
CA THR A 66 8.19 -22.77 -9.77
C THR A 66 8.18 -21.30 -9.36
N GLU A 67 9.25 -20.82 -8.72
CA GLU A 67 9.41 -19.41 -8.38
C GLU A 67 9.19 -18.49 -9.59
N GLY A 68 9.73 -18.84 -10.77
CA GLY A 68 9.57 -18.04 -11.98
C GLY A 68 8.12 -17.95 -12.47
N ASP A 69 7.32 -18.98 -12.28
CA ASP A 69 5.90 -18.97 -12.63
C ASP A 69 5.10 -18.09 -11.65
N LEU A 70 5.39 -18.21 -10.35
CA LEU A 70 4.80 -17.36 -9.32
C LEU A 70 5.15 -15.89 -9.54
N SER A 71 6.40 -15.57 -9.88
CA SER A 71 6.87 -14.21 -10.20
C SER A 71 6.14 -13.61 -11.41
N LYS A 72 5.89 -14.40 -12.47
CA LYS A 72 5.06 -13.96 -13.61
C LYS A 72 3.63 -13.65 -13.18
N ARG A 73 3.02 -14.48 -12.33
CA ARG A 73 1.67 -14.25 -11.81
C ARG A 73 1.60 -12.99 -10.95
N GLN A 74 2.59 -12.82 -10.08
CA GLN A 74 2.69 -11.64 -9.22
C GLN A 74 2.77 -10.36 -10.05
N ALA A 75 3.60 -10.33 -11.10
CA ALA A 75 3.72 -9.18 -12.00
C ALA A 75 2.41 -8.83 -12.72
N VAL A 76 1.55 -9.81 -13.03
CA VAL A 76 0.23 -9.55 -13.64
C VAL A 76 -0.78 -9.04 -12.62
N LEU A 77 -0.71 -9.50 -11.37
CA LEU A 77 -1.62 -9.11 -10.29
C LEU A 77 -1.30 -7.75 -9.71
N VAL A 78 -0.03 -7.37 -9.72
CA VAL A 78 0.51 -6.13 -9.14
C VAL A 78 1.35 -5.46 -10.21
N SER A 79 0.67 -4.78 -11.12
CA SER A 79 1.25 -3.96 -12.19
C SER A 79 0.87 -2.50 -12.02
#